data_AF-A0A852NJ29-F1
#
_entry.id   AF-A0A852NJ29-F1
#
_cell.length_a   1.000
_cell.length_b   1.000
_cell.length_c   1.000
_cell.angle_alpha   90.00
_cell.angle_beta   90.00
_cell.angle_gamma   90.00
#
_symmetry.space_group_name_H-M   'P 1'
#
loop_
_entity.id
_entity.type
_entity.pdbx_description
1 polymer ?
#
loop_
_entity_poly.entity_id
_entity_poly.type
_entity_poly.pdbx_seq_one_letter_code
_entity_poly.pdbx_strand_id
1 'polypeptide(L)'
;PKKPFLLLHHGQSAEFDVIFKPILAQRLEGRICLLVGDVYSEKTQVELVGEGHEDEFTLDGLEEDRKEKNAKSSLKKDIIDAVRVNHIQFGDCPVGKHCRRTFTITNHTCTKVMRFEWEADAPFQFSPKVGHLHPGCAKTITLTLKSDVPATFRRHLVKCQVAKVNFELPRSKVQDWDDRMSIVTWQDTTRKDPGARWPKKEKV
;
A
#
# COMPACT_ATOMS: atom_id res chain seq x y z
N PRO A 1 37.34 -32.54 -8.37
CA PRO A 1 37.61 -31.83 -7.10
C PRO A 1 36.86 -30.48 -7.03
N LYS A 2 36.01 -30.28 -6.02
CA LYS A 2 35.39 -28.97 -5.76
C LYS A 2 36.49 -28.02 -5.27
N LYS A 3 36.72 -26.93 -6.00
CA LYS A 3 37.70 -25.91 -5.63
C LYS A 3 37.24 -25.24 -4.32
N PRO A 4 38.09 -25.10 -3.28
CA PRO A 4 37.70 -24.42 -2.06
C PRO A 4 37.42 -22.95 -2.39
N PHE A 5 36.34 -22.41 -1.80
CA PHE A 5 35.95 -21.02 -1.98
C PHE A 5 36.89 -20.05 -1.24
N LEU A 6 37.47 -20.50 -0.12
CA LEU A 6 38.42 -19.73 0.69
C LEU A 6 39.38 -20.70 1.41
N LEU A 7 40.67 -20.32 1.51
CA LEU A 7 41.68 -21.02 2.31
C LEU A 7 42.15 -20.07 3.42
N LEU A 8 42.15 -20.54 4.66
CA LEU A 8 42.63 -19.80 5.83
C LEU A 8 43.83 -20.50 6.44
N HIS A 9 44.90 -19.75 6.72
CA HIS A 9 46.04 -20.22 7.50
C HIS A 9 45.81 -20.03 9.00
N HIS A 10 46.65 -20.66 9.82
CA HIS A 10 46.57 -20.54 11.28
C HIS A 10 46.59 -19.07 11.74
N GLY A 11 45.62 -18.70 12.58
CA GLY A 11 45.46 -17.33 13.09
C GLY A 11 44.74 -16.36 12.15
N GLN A 12 44.30 -16.81 10.96
CA GLN A 12 43.50 -16.00 10.04
C GLN A 12 42.00 -16.22 10.26
N SER A 13 41.22 -15.15 10.19
CA SER A 13 39.76 -15.18 10.17
C SER A 13 39.23 -14.63 8.84
N ALA A 14 38.00 -15.00 8.50
CA ALA A 14 37.25 -14.38 7.42
C ALA A 14 35.80 -14.18 7.85
N GLU A 15 35.21 -13.10 7.34
CA GLU A 15 33.83 -12.70 7.58
C GLU A 15 33.09 -12.65 6.25
N PHE A 16 31.80 -12.98 6.28
CA PHE A 16 30.94 -12.96 5.11
C PHE A 16 29.65 -12.24 5.46
N ASP A 17 29.30 -11.21 4.69
CA ASP A 17 28.00 -10.58 4.79
C ASP A 17 26.95 -11.46 4.11
N VAL A 18 25.95 -11.87 4.88
CA VAL A 18 24.77 -12.58 4.37
C VAL A 18 23.62 -11.57 4.31
N ILE A 19 23.26 -11.15 3.11
CA ILE A 19 22.21 -10.15 2.89
C ILE A 19 20.97 -10.83 2.32
N PHE A 20 19.88 -10.82 3.09
CA PHE A 20 18.57 -11.29 2.64
C PHE A 20 17.71 -10.11 2.18
N LYS A 21 17.28 -10.13 0.91
CA LYS A 21 16.39 -9.12 0.30
C LYS A 21 15.17 -9.83 -0.30
N PRO A 22 14.17 -10.21 0.53
CA PRO A 22 12.99 -10.88 0.03
C PRO A 22 12.20 -9.96 -0.90
N ILE A 23 11.74 -10.52 -2.02
CA ILE A 23 10.78 -9.87 -2.93
C ILE A 23 9.39 -10.48 -2.81
N LEU A 24 9.24 -11.52 -1.99
CA LEU A 24 8.01 -12.29 -1.77
C LEU A 24 7.86 -12.59 -0.29
N ALA A 25 6.62 -12.66 0.18
CA ALA A 25 6.29 -13.11 1.53
C ALA A 25 6.44 -14.63 1.66
N GLN A 26 7.68 -15.10 1.80
CA GLN A 26 8.01 -16.51 1.87
C GLN A 26 9.17 -16.81 2.82
N ARG A 27 9.21 -18.03 3.33
CA ARG A 27 10.38 -18.58 4.01
C ARG A 27 11.36 -19.15 2.99
N LEU A 28 12.62 -18.78 3.10
CA LEU A 28 13.72 -19.29 2.30
C LEU A 28 14.79 -19.88 3.21
N GLU A 29 15.25 -21.08 2.87
CA GLU A 29 16.32 -21.76 3.57
C GLU A 29 17.56 -21.88 2.67
N GLY A 30 18.71 -21.46 3.20
CA GLY A 30 20.02 -21.55 2.57
C GLY A 30 20.98 -22.34 3.45
N ARG A 31 22.06 -22.87 2.86
CA ARG A 31 23.06 -23.66 3.58
C ARG A 31 24.46 -23.27 3.17
N ILE A 32 25.31 -22.92 4.14
CA ILE A 32 26.75 -22.78 3.95
C ILE A 32 27.40 -24.06 4.47
N CYS A 33 28.11 -24.77 3.60
CA CYS A 33 28.87 -25.96 3.96
C CYS A 33 30.33 -25.59 4.18
N LEU A 34 30.83 -25.82 5.40
CA LEU A 34 32.23 -25.64 5.78
C LEU A 34 32.92 -26.99 5.76
N LEU A 35 34.01 -27.08 5.01
CA LEU A 35 34.87 -28.26 4.91
C LEU A 35 36.25 -27.84 5.40
N VAL A 36 36.68 -28.39 6.53
CA VAL A 36 38.03 -28.19 7.07
C VAL A 36 38.93 -29.27 6.47
N GLY A 37 40.09 -28.91 5.93
CA GLY A 37 40.87 -29.78 5.04
C GLY A 37 41.56 -31.01 5.64
N ASP A 38 41.16 -31.50 6.81
CA ASP A 38 41.72 -32.74 7.38
C ASP A 38 40.78 -33.94 7.14
N VAL A 39 41.36 -35.12 6.97
CA VAL A 39 40.75 -36.34 6.39
C VAL A 39 39.60 -36.92 7.25
N TYR A 40 39.45 -36.45 8.49
CA TYR A 40 38.37 -36.82 9.41
C TYR A 40 37.36 -35.68 9.66
N SER A 41 37.32 -34.68 8.79
CA SER A 41 36.59 -33.44 9.00
C SER A 41 35.08 -33.62 9.11
N GLU A 42 34.55 -33.27 10.28
CA GLU A 42 33.13 -33.05 10.47
C GLU A 42 32.67 -31.93 9.54
N LYS A 43 31.79 -32.28 8.60
CA LYS A 43 31.13 -31.30 7.73
C LYS A 43 30.26 -30.41 8.60
N THR A 44 30.72 -29.20 8.86
CA THR A 44 29.90 -28.20 9.56
C THR A 44 28.96 -27.55 8.54
N GLN A 45 27.66 -27.53 8.84
CA GLN A 45 26.65 -26.88 8.02
C GLN A 45 26.04 -25.73 8.81
N VAL A 46 26.14 -24.52 8.26
CA VAL A 46 25.41 -23.36 8.78
C VAL A 46 24.13 -23.23 7.98
N GLU A 47 22.99 -23.32 8.66
CA GLU A 47 21.68 -23.09 8.06
C GLU A 47 21.32 -21.61 8.17
N LEU A 48 20.80 -21.07 7.07
CA LEU A 48 20.34 -19.70 6.94
C LEU A 48 18.84 -19.75 6.70
N VAL A 49 18.06 -19.06 7.52
CA VAL A 49 16.61 -18.96 7.34
C VAL A 49 16.27 -17.48 7.20
N GLY A 50 15.64 -17.12 6.09
CA GLY A 50 15.10 -15.79 5.85
C GLY A 50 13.60 -15.85 5.63
N GLU A 51 12.84 -14.98 6.29
CA GLU A 51 11.39 -14.88 6.12
C GLU A 51 11.04 -13.51 5.55
N GLY A 52 10.40 -13.51 4.39
CA GLY A 52 9.77 -12.32 3.83
C GLY A 52 8.35 -12.17 4.36
N HIS A 53 7.96 -10.94 4.66
CA HIS A 53 6.59 -10.60 5.07
C HIS A 53 6.01 -9.59 4.09
N GLU A 54 4.69 -9.62 3.93
CA GLU A 54 3.92 -8.63 3.19
C GLU A 54 2.80 -8.14 4.11
N ASP A 55 2.66 -6.83 4.21
CA ASP A 55 1.58 -6.23 4.99
C ASP A 55 0.24 -6.54 4.34
N GLU A 56 -0.79 -6.82 5.15
CA GLU A 56 -2.11 -7.15 4.62
C GLU A 56 -2.77 -5.99 3.84
N PHE A 57 -2.33 -4.75 4.11
CA PHE A 57 -2.79 -3.52 3.45
C PHE A 57 -1.60 -2.62 3.11
N THR A 58 -1.34 -2.39 1.83
CA THR A 58 -0.21 -1.58 1.36
C THR A 58 -0.67 -0.31 0.65
N LEU A 59 0.20 0.70 0.66
CA LEU A 59 0.07 1.91 -0.15
C LEU A 59 1.23 1.93 -1.15
N ASP A 60 0.91 1.77 -2.44
CA ASP A 60 1.87 1.67 -3.53
C ASP A 60 1.97 2.97 -4.31
N GLY A 61 3.16 3.31 -4.80
CA GLY A 61 3.41 4.56 -5.55
C GLY A 61 3.63 5.79 -4.66
N LEU A 62 3.99 5.58 -3.40
CA LEU A 62 4.48 6.60 -2.48
C LEU A 62 6.01 6.56 -2.35
N GLU A 63 6.58 7.65 -1.88
CA GLU A 63 8.02 7.88 -1.77
C GLU A 63 8.54 7.66 -0.35
N GLU A 64 9.81 7.30 -0.24
CA GLU A 64 10.51 7.23 1.05
C GLU A 64 11.16 8.59 1.40
N ASP A 65 10.89 9.10 2.61
CA ASP A 65 11.62 10.26 3.14
C ASP A 65 13.01 9.85 3.64
N ARG A 66 14.00 10.00 2.77
CA ARG A 66 15.42 9.72 3.06
C ARG A 66 16.09 10.72 4.01
N LYS A 67 15.42 11.82 4.36
CA LYS A 67 16.03 12.91 5.15
C LYS A 67 15.88 12.71 6.66
N GLU A 68 15.07 11.76 7.12
CA GLU A 68 14.69 11.61 8.53
C GLU A 68 15.38 10.44 9.23
N LYS A 69 16.72 10.35 9.18
CA LYS A 69 17.40 9.37 10.03
C LYS A 69 17.43 9.74 11.52
N ASN A 70 17.18 11.02 11.88
CA ASN A 70 17.53 11.56 13.21
C ASN A 70 16.53 12.57 13.84
N ALA A 71 15.30 12.72 13.34
CA ALA A 71 14.35 13.63 14.00
C ALA A 71 13.79 12.98 15.27
N LYS A 72 13.96 13.64 16.44
CA LYS A 72 13.28 13.26 17.68
C LYS A 72 11.78 13.45 17.50
N SER A 73 11.10 12.41 17.02
CA SER A 73 9.65 12.36 16.88
C SER A 73 9.04 11.80 18.17
N SER A 74 7.98 12.44 18.65
CA SER A 74 7.18 11.93 19.78
C SER A 74 6.25 10.77 19.38
N LEU A 75 6.25 10.39 18.11
CA LEU A 75 5.43 9.27 17.62
C LEU A 75 6.07 7.93 17.99
N LYS A 76 5.23 6.90 18.10
CA LYS A 76 5.69 5.53 18.32
C LYS A 76 6.54 5.07 17.14
N LYS A 77 7.52 4.20 17.41
CA LYS A 77 8.44 3.65 16.40
C LYS A 77 7.71 3.09 15.18
N ASP A 78 6.64 2.32 15.40
CA ASP A 78 5.85 1.72 14.31
C ASP A 78 5.23 2.78 13.39
N ILE A 79 4.80 3.92 13.96
CA ILE A 79 4.26 5.03 13.16
C ILE A 79 5.38 5.75 12.40
N ILE A 80 6.55 5.89 13.01
CA ILE A 80 7.73 6.48 12.35
C ILE A 80 8.13 5.63 11.14
N ASP A 81 8.20 4.31 11.30
CA ASP A 81 8.56 3.39 10.22
C ASP A 81 7.53 3.40 9.09
N ALA A 82 6.23 3.39 9.43
CA ALA A 82 5.16 3.48 8.44
C ALA A 82 5.15 4.83 7.70
N VAL A 83 5.35 5.95 8.41
CA VAL A 83 5.40 7.28 7.77
C VAL A 83 6.61 7.38 6.85
N ARG A 84 7.77 6.83 7.22
CA ARG A 84 9.02 6.94 6.45
C ARG A 84 8.84 6.58 4.98
N VAL A 85 8.10 5.52 4.67
CA VAL A 85 7.94 4.98 3.31
C VAL A 85 6.65 5.41 2.59
N ASN A 86 5.81 6.23 3.22
CA ASN A 86 4.49 6.61 2.71
C ASN A 86 4.35 8.13 2.49
N HIS A 87 5.30 8.75 1.78
CA HIS A 87 5.26 10.18 1.46
C HIS A 87 4.72 10.47 0.06
N ILE A 88 4.03 11.60 -0.09
CA ILE A 88 3.58 12.10 -1.39
C ILE A 88 4.12 13.52 -1.62
N GLN A 89 4.79 13.71 -2.77
CA GLN A 89 5.40 14.99 -3.11
C GLN A 89 4.62 15.71 -4.22
N PHE A 90 4.06 16.87 -3.86
CA PHE A 90 3.41 17.76 -4.83
C PHE A 90 4.39 18.67 -5.56
N GLY A 91 5.49 19.07 -4.89
CA GLY A 91 6.37 20.12 -5.38
C GLY A 91 5.70 21.50 -5.28
N ASP A 92 6.07 22.41 -6.18
CA ASP A 92 5.46 23.74 -6.22
C ASP A 92 4.10 23.70 -6.91
N CYS A 93 3.08 24.11 -6.18
CA CYS A 93 1.69 24.15 -6.65
C CYS A 93 1.19 25.59 -6.75
N PRO A 94 0.60 26.00 -7.89
CA PRO A 94 0.04 27.34 -8.03
C PRO A 94 -1.13 27.56 -7.06
N VAL A 95 -1.15 28.73 -6.42
CA VAL A 95 -2.24 29.14 -5.53
C VAL A 95 -3.57 29.16 -6.29
N GLY A 96 -4.63 28.66 -5.66
CA GLY A 96 -5.98 28.57 -6.21
C GLY A 96 -6.19 27.46 -7.24
N LYS A 97 -5.14 26.72 -7.64
CA LYS A 97 -5.24 25.61 -8.59
C LYS A 97 -5.27 24.25 -7.89
N HIS A 98 -5.97 23.30 -8.51
CA HIS A 98 -5.98 21.91 -8.06
C HIS A 98 -4.73 21.20 -8.58
N CYS A 99 -3.85 20.80 -7.68
CA CYS A 99 -2.78 19.85 -7.98
C CYS A 99 -3.24 18.44 -7.62
N ARG A 100 -2.99 17.46 -8.47
CA ARG A 100 -3.38 16.06 -8.24
C ARG A 100 -2.20 15.11 -8.26
N ARG A 101 -2.25 14.10 -7.39
CA ARG A 101 -1.36 12.93 -7.37
C ARG A 101 -2.19 11.70 -7.09
N THR A 102 -1.68 10.54 -7.49
CA THR A 102 -2.34 9.27 -7.30
C THR A 102 -1.40 8.27 -6.67
N PHE A 103 -1.95 7.41 -5.82
CA PHE A 103 -1.28 6.23 -5.29
C PHE A 103 -2.32 5.11 -5.22
N THR A 104 -1.88 3.88 -5.00
CA THR A 104 -2.76 2.71 -4.97
C THR A 104 -2.81 2.14 -3.57
N ILE A 105 -3.98 1.73 -3.11
CA ILE A 105 -4.14 0.91 -1.92
C ILE A 105 -4.44 -0.53 -2.35
N THR A 106 -3.87 -1.50 -1.65
CA THR A 106 -4.02 -2.93 -1.99
C THR A 106 -4.37 -3.74 -0.75
N ASN A 107 -5.37 -4.63 -0.86
CA ASN A 107 -5.71 -5.61 0.17
C ASN A 107 -5.14 -6.97 -0.22
N HIS A 108 -4.07 -7.41 0.44
CA HIS A 108 -3.38 -8.66 0.17
C HIS A 108 -3.99 -9.87 0.89
N THR A 109 -5.00 -9.66 1.73
CA THR A 109 -5.65 -10.79 2.40
C THR A 109 -6.40 -11.64 1.39
N CYS A 110 -6.38 -12.97 1.59
CA CYS A 110 -7.15 -13.89 0.76
C CYS A 110 -8.62 -13.99 1.20
N THR A 111 -8.92 -13.54 2.42
CA THR A 111 -10.22 -13.84 3.06
C THR A 111 -10.84 -12.68 3.81
N LYS A 112 -10.32 -11.45 3.82
CA LYS A 112 -10.96 -10.35 4.56
C LYS A 112 -11.24 -9.19 3.64
N VAL A 113 -12.38 -8.55 3.83
CA VAL A 113 -12.67 -7.27 3.20
C VAL A 113 -12.09 -6.19 4.12
N MET A 114 -11.44 -5.19 3.53
CA MET A 114 -10.88 -4.07 4.28
C MET A 114 -11.64 -2.79 3.95
N ARG A 115 -12.18 -2.12 4.96
CA ARG A 115 -12.71 -0.75 4.83
C ARG A 115 -11.59 0.24 5.13
N PHE A 116 -11.49 1.29 4.32
CA PHE A 116 -10.57 2.41 4.54
C PHE A 116 -11.33 3.73 4.67
N GLU A 117 -10.75 4.68 5.41
CA GLU A 117 -11.25 6.04 5.55
C GLU A 117 -10.12 7.03 5.81
N TRP A 118 -10.03 8.06 4.97
CA TRP A 118 -9.03 9.12 5.09
C TRP A 118 -9.53 10.25 5.98
N GLU A 119 -8.86 10.46 7.11
CA GLU A 119 -9.09 11.61 8.01
C GLU A 119 -8.38 12.85 7.44
N ALA A 120 -8.93 13.40 6.36
CA ALA A 120 -8.40 14.60 5.72
C ALA A 120 -9.53 15.54 5.28
N ASP A 121 -9.28 16.84 5.45
CA ASP A 121 -10.10 17.92 4.94
C ASP A 121 -9.21 18.93 4.19
N ALA A 122 -9.81 20.04 3.73
CA ALA A 122 -9.08 21.08 3.02
C ALA A 122 -7.80 21.49 3.79
N PRO A 123 -6.65 21.61 3.10
CA PRO A 123 -6.50 21.72 1.65
C PRO A 123 -6.29 20.38 0.92
N PHE A 124 -6.34 19.25 1.63
CA PHE A 124 -6.10 17.90 1.09
C PHE A 124 -7.43 17.15 0.90
N GLN A 125 -7.72 16.76 -0.33
CA GLN A 125 -8.95 16.04 -0.68
C GLN A 125 -8.60 14.68 -1.29
N PHE A 126 -8.97 13.61 -0.60
CA PHE A 126 -8.82 12.24 -1.08
C PHE A 126 -10.09 11.81 -1.82
N SER A 127 -9.92 11.12 -2.94
CA SER A 127 -11.01 10.51 -3.69
C SER A 127 -10.60 9.12 -4.18
N PRO A 128 -11.25 8.05 -3.73
CA PRO A 128 -12.30 8.04 -2.70
C PRO A 128 -11.77 8.43 -1.30
N LYS A 129 -12.60 9.09 -0.48
CA LYS A 129 -12.28 9.37 0.93
C LYS A 129 -12.62 8.15 1.80
N VAL A 130 -13.67 7.42 1.43
CA VAL A 130 -14.13 6.21 2.11
C VAL A 130 -14.46 5.12 1.09
N GLY A 131 -14.12 3.87 1.40
CA GLY A 131 -14.54 2.73 0.60
C GLY A 131 -14.11 1.40 1.22
N HIS A 132 -14.26 0.33 0.44
CA HIS A 132 -13.73 -0.97 0.82
C HIS A 132 -12.93 -1.62 -0.31
N LEU A 133 -12.14 -2.64 0.05
CA LEU A 133 -11.38 -3.50 -0.83
C LEU A 133 -11.73 -4.95 -0.54
N HIS A 134 -12.18 -5.68 -1.55
CA HIS A 134 -12.28 -7.14 -1.49
C HIS A 134 -10.90 -7.79 -1.38
N PRO A 135 -10.83 -9.06 -0.93
CA PRO A 135 -9.61 -9.84 -0.92
C PRO A 135 -8.86 -9.80 -2.25
N GLY A 136 -7.56 -9.47 -2.24
CA GLY A 136 -6.72 -9.39 -3.43
C GLY A 136 -6.99 -8.19 -4.35
N CYS A 137 -7.88 -7.27 -3.98
CA CYS A 137 -8.20 -6.12 -4.81
C CYS A 137 -7.36 -4.88 -4.45
N ALA A 138 -7.14 -4.06 -5.47
CA ALA A 138 -6.47 -2.77 -5.35
C ALA A 138 -7.37 -1.63 -5.84
N LYS A 139 -7.15 -0.42 -5.33
CA LYS A 139 -7.90 0.77 -5.74
C LYS A 139 -6.99 1.99 -5.78
N THR A 140 -7.11 2.77 -6.85
CA THR A 140 -6.38 4.03 -6.99
C THR A 140 -7.06 5.14 -6.18
N ILE A 141 -6.27 5.80 -5.35
CA ILE A 141 -6.65 6.98 -4.58
C ILE A 141 -6.07 8.22 -5.27
N THR A 142 -6.91 9.22 -5.50
CA THR A 142 -6.51 10.54 -6.00
C THR A 142 -6.46 11.51 -4.84
N LEU A 143 -5.28 12.07 -4.57
CA LEU A 143 -5.10 13.18 -3.64
C LEU A 143 -5.05 14.50 -4.41
N THR A 144 -5.95 15.41 -4.08
CA THR A 144 -5.99 16.77 -4.60
C THR A 144 -5.53 17.74 -3.52
N LEU A 145 -4.53 18.55 -3.84
CA LEU A 145 -4.11 19.71 -3.05
C LEU A 145 -4.64 20.98 -3.70
N LYS A 146 -5.37 21.80 -2.95
CA LYS A 146 -5.74 23.17 -3.34
C LYS A 146 -5.68 24.09 -2.12
N SER A 147 -4.94 25.18 -2.25
CA SER A 147 -4.90 26.25 -1.26
C SER A 147 -5.20 27.58 -1.96
N ASP A 148 -6.15 28.34 -1.43
CA ASP A 148 -6.49 29.67 -1.95
C ASP A 148 -5.53 30.77 -1.44
N VAL A 149 -4.66 30.41 -0.49
CA VAL A 149 -3.57 31.26 0.02
C VAL A 149 -2.21 30.59 -0.16
N PRO A 150 -1.10 31.34 -0.25
CA PRO A 150 0.24 30.78 -0.20
C PRO A 150 0.44 29.96 1.08
N ALA A 151 0.84 28.70 0.95
CA ALA A 151 1.07 27.80 2.08
C ALA A 151 2.19 26.81 1.76
N THR A 152 2.91 26.36 2.79
CA THR A 152 3.96 25.33 2.69
C THR A 152 3.60 24.16 3.60
N PHE A 153 3.46 22.97 3.01
CA PHE A 153 3.19 21.74 3.76
C PHE A 153 4.45 20.87 3.74
N ARG A 154 4.96 20.54 4.92
CA ARG A 154 6.11 19.63 5.09
C ARG A 154 5.72 18.56 6.08
N ARG A 155 5.82 17.29 5.67
CA ARG A 155 5.48 16.12 6.49
C ARG A 155 4.11 16.26 7.17
N HIS A 156 3.13 16.81 6.43
CA HIS A 156 1.78 16.93 6.93
C HIS A 156 1.18 15.53 7.05
N LEU A 157 0.92 15.08 8.27
CA LEU A 157 0.43 13.75 8.56
C LEU A 157 -1.07 13.68 8.29
N VAL A 158 -1.48 12.73 7.45
CA VAL A 158 -2.88 12.37 7.24
C VAL A 158 -3.08 10.95 7.74
N LYS A 159 -4.10 10.73 8.57
CA LYS A 159 -4.42 9.40 9.08
C LYS A 159 -5.35 8.67 8.11
N CYS A 160 -5.11 7.38 7.95
CA CYS A 160 -6.01 6.45 7.28
C CYS A 160 -6.47 5.42 8.30
N GLN A 161 -7.78 5.32 8.53
CA GLN A 161 -8.36 4.27 9.33
C GLN A 161 -8.62 3.06 8.44
N VAL A 162 -8.05 1.90 8.80
CA VAL A 162 -8.26 0.64 8.09
C VAL A 162 -8.83 -0.38 9.05
N ALA A 163 -9.93 -1.03 8.65
CA ALA A 163 -10.61 -2.03 9.47
C ALA A 163 -11.03 -3.24 8.63
N LYS A 164 -10.84 -4.44 9.19
CA LYS A 164 -11.39 -5.68 8.62
C LYS A 164 -12.90 -5.69 8.85
N VAL A 165 -13.67 -5.88 7.78
CA VAL A 165 -15.13 -5.91 7.84
C VAL A 165 -15.67 -7.25 7.33
N ASN A 166 -16.81 -7.65 7.88
CA ASN A 166 -17.60 -8.77 7.38
C ASN A 166 -18.94 -8.21 6.89
N PHE A 167 -19.42 -8.72 5.77
CA PHE A 167 -20.76 -8.40 5.29
C PHE A 167 -21.75 -9.44 5.78
N GLU A 168 -23.00 -9.03 6.00
CA GLU A 168 -24.11 -9.94 6.29
C GLU A 168 -24.43 -10.83 5.08
N LEU A 169 -24.30 -10.27 3.87
CA LEU A 169 -24.49 -11.00 2.62
C LEU A 169 -23.21 -11.71 2.17
N PRO A 170 -23.32 -12.81 1.41
CA PRO A 170 -22.18 -13.45 0.76
C PRO A 170 -21.40 -12.45 -0.10
N ARG A 171 -20.07 -12.52 -0.08
CA ARG A 171 -19.18 -11.59 -0.80
C ARG A 171 -19.47 -11.51 -2.29
N SER A 172 -19.85 -12.62 -2.91
CA SER A 172 -20.22 -12.66 -4.33
C SER A 172 -21.40 -11.76 -4.69
N LYS A 173 -22.21 -11.35 -3.70
CA LYS A 173 -23.35 -10.45 -3.87
C LYS A 173 -23.06 -9.02 -3.42
N VAL A 174 -21.91 -8.76 -2.79
CA VAL A 174 -21.52 -7.43 -2.33
C VAL A 174 -20.60 -6.81 -3.38
N GLN A 175 -21.12 -5.83 -4.10
CA GLN A 175 -20.32 -5.07 -5.07
C GLN A 175 -19.22 -4.29 -4.36
N ASP A 176 -18.08 -4.11 -5.04
CA ASP A 176 -17.08 -3.13 -4.63
C ASP A 176 -17.74 -1.75 -4.51
N TRP A 177 -17.50 -1.05 -3.40
CA TRP A 177 -18.12 0.24 -3.11
C TRP A 177 -17.11 1.22 -2.55
N ASP A 178 -17.23 2.46 -3.00
CA ASP A 178 -16.60 3.62 -2.41
C ASP A 178 -17.51 4.84 -2.55
N ASP A 179 -17.15 5.93 -1.87
CA ASP A 179 -17.93 7.17 -1.82
C ASP A 179 -18.03 7.94 -3.15
N ARG A 180 -17.42 7.45 -4.23
CA ARG A 180 -17.64 7.98 -5.58
C ARG A 180 -18.87 7.35 -6.24
N MET A 181 -19.36 6.23 -5.73
CA MET A 181 -20.59 5.61 -6.22
C MET A 181 -21.81 6.33 -5.65
N SER A 182 -22.69 6.80 -6.53
CA SER A 182 -23.97 7.40 -6.17
C SER A 182 -25.14 6.56 -6.69
N ILE A 183 -26.17 6.38 -5.85
CA ILE A 183 -27.41 5.71 -6.25
C ILE A 183 -28.32 6.78 -6.86
N VAL A 184 -28.56 6.70 -8.18
CA VAL A 184 -29.51 7.57 -8.85
C VAL A 184 -30.92 7.05 -8.59
N THR A 185 -31.70 7.77 -7.79
CA THR A 185 -33.13 7.50 -7.58
C THR A 185 -33.94 8.36 -8.55
N TRP A 186 -34.44 7.75 -9.62
CA TRP A 186 -35.41 8.41 -10.50
C TRP A 186 -36.76 8.42 -9.80
N GLN A 187 -37.22 9.58 -9.35
CA GLN A 187 -38.63 9.75 -8.99
C GLN A 187 -39.41 9.97 -10.27
N ASP A 188 -40.24 9.00 -10.62
CA ASP A 188 -41.15 9.10 -11.76
C ASP A 188 -42.26 10.09 -11.39
N THR A 189 -42.02 11.39 -11.63
CA THR A 189 -43.06 12.41 -11.51
C THR A 189 -44.02 12.21 -12.68
N THR A 190 -44.99 11.33 -12.49
CA THR A 190 -46.16 11.20 -13.36
C THR A 190 -47.07 12.43 -13.21
N ARG A 191 -46.52 13.63 -13.40
CA ARG A 191 -47.33 14.74 -13.89
C ARG A 191 -47.62 14.42 -15.35
N LYS A 192 -48.75 13.76 -15.58
CA LYS A 192 -49.38 13.73 -16.89
C LYS A 192 -49.69 15.17 -17.26
N ASP A 193 -48.78 15.81 -17.96
CA ASP A 193 -49.05 17.08 -18.61
C ASP A 193 -50.11 16.81 -19.70
N PRO A 194 -51.33 17.34 -19.61
CA PRO A 194 -52.42 17.01 -20.53
C PRO A 194 -52.12 17.38 -22.00
N GLY A 195 -51.04 18.12 -22.26
CA GLY A 195 -50.62 18.55 -23.59
C GLY A 195 -49.49 17.73 -24.24
N ALA A 196 -48.85 16.79 -23.53
CA ALA A 196 -47.67 16.09 -24.06
C ALA A 196 -48.06 15.01 -25.09
N ARG A 197 -47.99 15.34 -26.38
CA ARG A 197 -48.07 14.37 -27.48
C ARG A 197 -46.71 13.71 -27.70
N TRP A 198 -46.55 12.50 -27.19
CA TRP A 198 -45.42 11.65 -27.57
C TRP A 198 -45.55 11.21 -29.03
N PRO A 199 -44.48 11.23 -29.84
CA PRO A 199 -44.53 10.73 -31.21
C PRO A 199 -44.91 9.25 -31.21
N LYS A 200 -45.90 8.90 -32.04
CA LYS A 200 -46.33 7.51 -32.21
C LYS A 200 -45.14 6.71 -32.74
N LYS A 201 -44.79 5.63 -32.04
CA LYS A 201 -43.81 4.66 -32.53
C LYS A 201 -44.40 3.98 -33.76
N GLU A 202 -43.87 4.31 -34.92
CA GLU A 202 -44.10 3.54 -36.13
C GLU A 202 -43.18 2.31 -36.07
N LYS A 203 -43.76 1.12 -36.15
CA LYS A 203 -43.00 -0.12 -36.22
C LYS A 203 -42.49 -0.26 -37.65
N VAL A 204 -41.17 -0.37 -37.80
CA VAL A 204 -40.51 -0.95 -38.98
C VAL A 204 -40.49 -2.46 -38.81
#